data_AF-A0A2V3WI04-F1
#
_entry.id   AF-A0A2V3WI04-F1
#
_cell.length_a   1.000
_cell.length_b   1.000
_cell.length_c   1.000
_cell.angle_alpha   90.00
_cell.angle_beta   90.00
_cell.angle_gamma   90.00
#
_symmetry.space_group_name_H-M   'P 1'
#
loop_
_entity.id
_entity.type
_entity.pdbx_description
1 polymer ?
#
loop_
_entity_poly.entity_id
_entity_poly.type
_entity_poly.pdbx_seq_one_letter_code
_entity_poly.pdbx_strand_id
1 'polypeptide(L)'
;MKKTICLCFMLLGILLITGCNDSKESVSFTGESDDWTVELTVESAESVGSYLHEIEMNVKPIGDDYSFEATDTFSYHLEMSELGISKQAEDFEVTVDVRAYHITDSFTTEQPFNASQSIQLTLTWQDRTDTIDLTPITE
;
A
#
# COMPACT_ATOMS: atom_id res chain seq x y z
N MET A 1 -41.65 53.62 2.77
CA MET A 1 -41.13 53.03 1.52
C MET A 1 -39.64 52.77 1.76
N LYS A 2 -39.26 51.59 2.30
CA LYS A 2 -38.97 50.31 1.63
C LYS A 2 -37.86 50.40 0.55
N LYS A 3 -36.69 49.86 0.95
CA LYS A 3 -35.73 49.04 0.17
C LYS A 3 -34.73 49.78 -0.75
N THR A 4 -33.54 50.03 -0.21
CA THR A 4 -32.30 50.10 -1.01
C THR A 4 -31.11 49.51 -0.24
N ILE A 5 -31.22 48.24 0.18
CA ILE A 5 -30.09 47.42 0.60
C ILE A 5 -30.30 46.07 -0.06
N CYS A 6 -29.86 45.92 -1.32
CA CYS A 6 -30.03 44.64 -2.02
C CYS A 6 -29.01 44.42 -3.15
N LEU A 7 -27.85 45.09 -3.12
CA LEU A 7 -26.91 45.02 -4.24
C LEU A 7 -25.45 44.70 -3.88
N CYS A 8 -25.20 43.98 -2.78
CA CYS A 8 -23.88 43.42 -2.48
C CYS A 8 -23.86 41.89 -2.30
N PHE A 9 -25.02 41.21 -2.41
CA PHE A 9 -25.11 39.77 -2.11
C PHE A 9 -25.17 38.85 -3.34
N MET A 10 -24.98 39.38 -4.55
CA MET A 10 -25.16 38.60 -5.79
C MET A 10 -23.85 38.20 -6.48
N LEU A 11 -22.68 38.46 -5.88
CA LEU A 11 -21.38 38.22 -6.51
C LEU A 11 -20.39 37.39 -5.68
N LEU A 12 -20.84 36.80 -4.56
CA LEU A 12 -20.00 35.97 -3.68
C LEU A 12 -20.45 34.49 -3.64
N GLY A 13 -21.11 34.01 -4.70
CA GLY A 13 -21.75 32.69 -4.73
C GLY A 13 -21.17 31.68 -5.73
N ILE A 14 -20.06 32.00 -6.41
CA ILE A 14 -19.50 31.13 -7.48
C ILE A 14 -18.11 30.56 -7.13
N LEU A 15 -17.56 30.84 -5.94
CA LEU A 15 -16.16 30.49 -5.63
C LEU A 15 -15.92 29.26 -4.74
N LEU A 16 -16.90 28.40 -4.49
CA LEU A 16 -16.73 27.25 -3.59
C LEU A 16 -17.25 25.92 -4.14
N ILE A 17 -16.96 25.62 -5.42
CA ILE A 17 -17.13 24.26 -5.94
C ILE A 17 -15.89 23.86 -6.74
N THR A 18 -14.72 23.93 -6.10
CA THR A 18 -13.61 23.05 -6.44
C THR A 18 -13.49 22.05 -5.29
N GLY A 19 -14.42 21.10 -5.26
CA GLY A 19 -14.12 19.82 -4.61
C GLY A 19 -13.05 19.16 -5.47
N CYS A 20 -11.79 19.36 -5.09
CA CYS A 20 -10.73 18.45 -5.49
C CYS A 20 -11.10 17.13 -4.82
N ASN A 21 -11.85 16.29 -5.52
CA ASN A 21 -11.96 14.89 -5.14
C ASN A 21 -10.59 14.29 -5.44
N ASP A 22 -9.69 14.36 -4.48
CA ASP A 22 -8.55 13.45 -4.44
C ASP A 22 -9.14 12.06 -4.18
N SER A 23 -9.67 11.43 -5.24
CA SER A 23 -10.15 10.06 -5.17
C SER A 23 -8.92 9.16 -5.09
N LYS A 24 -8.39 9.02 -3.88
CA LYS A 24 -7.47 7.92 -3.56
C LYS A 24 -8.26 6.63 -3.72
N GLU A 25 -7.87 5.81 -4.68
CA GLU A 25 -8.38 4.45 -4.79
C GLU A 25 -7.52 3.56 -3.89
N SER A 26 -8.17 2.80 -3.00
CA SER A 26 -7.51 1.85 -2.11
C SER A 26 -8.02 0.45 -2.43
N VAL A 27 -7.09 -0.48 -2.57
CA VAL A 27 -7.39 -1.90 -2.81
C VAL A 27 -6.56 -2.73 -1.86
N SER A 28 -7.22 -3.65 -1.15
CA SER A 28 -6.56 -4.59 -0.25
C SER A 28 -6.46 -5.99 -0.87
N PHE A 29 -5.40 -6.69 -0.50
CA PHE A 29 -5.08 -8.05 -0.93
C PHE A 29 -4.67 -8.90 0.26
N THR A 30 -4.85 -10.20 0.11
CA THR A 30 -4.37 -11.18 1.09
C THR A 30 -3.74 -12.39 0.39
N GLY A 31 -2.80 -13.02 1.08
CA GLY A 31 -2.21 -14.28 0.66
C GLY A 31 -1.64 -15.05 1.84
N GLU A 32 -1.41 -16.33 1.62
CA GLU A 32 -0.90 -17.26 2.63
C GLU A 32 0.09 -18.24 1.98
N SER A 33 1.12 -18.61 2.74
CA SER A 33 2.02 -19.75 2.49
C SER A 33 2.02 -20.65 3.72
N ASP A 34 2.81 -21.71 3.70
CA ASP A 34 2.95 -22.59 4.87
C ASP A 34 3.52 -21.85 6.10
N ASP A 35 4.31 -20.80 5.89
CA ASP A 35 5.03 -20.07 6.95
C ASP A 35 4.46 -18.67 7.24
N TRP A 36 3.69 -18.06 6.31
CA TRP A 36 3.29 -16.65 6.40
C TRP A 36 1.86 -16.38 5.98
N THR A 37 1.21 -15.45 6.68
CA THR A 37 0.01 -14.74 6.23
C THR A 37 0.36 -13.30 5.89
N VAL A 38 -0.27 -12.77 4.84
CA VAL A 38 0.03 -11.44 4.31
C VAL A 38 -1.26 -10.67 4.07
N GLU A 39 -1.26 -9.41 4.50
CA GLU A 39 -2.24 -8.39 4.16
C GLU A 39 -1.50 -7.24 3.48
N LEU A 40 -1.90 -6.87 2.27
CA LEU A 40 -1.33 -5.77 1.50
C LEU A 40 -2.44 -4.77 1.17
N THR A 41 -2.19 -3.48 1.37
CA THR A 41 -3.04 -2.40 0.89
C THR A 41 -2.23 -1.54 -0.08
N VAL A 42 -2.81 -1.25 -1.23
CA VAL A 42 -2.25 -0.32 -2.22
C VAL A 42 -3.19 0.88 -2.33
N GLU A 43 -2.70 2.06 -1.95
CA GLU A 43 -3.37 3.32 -2.22
C GLU A 43 -2.78 3.97 -3.45
N SER A 44 -3.63 4.41 -4.39
CA SER A 44 -3.20 5.05 -5.62
C SER A 44 -3.81 6.45 -5.74
N ALA A 45 -2.96 7.43 -6.05
CA ALA A 45 -3.35 8.81 -6.29
C ALA A 45 -2.78 9.30 -7.63
N GLU A 46 -3.62 9.93 -8.45
CA GLU A 46 -3.15 10.61 -9.65
C GLU A 46 -2.33 11.85 -9.26
N SER A 47 -1.15 11.96 -9.85
CA SER A 47 -0.26 13.12 -9.80
C SER A 47 -0.02 13.58 -11.24
N VAL A 48 0.43 14.82 -11.46
CA VAL A 48 0.47 15.43 -12.80
C VAL A 48 1.31 14.59 -13.79
N GLY A 49 0.61 13.78 -14.62
CA GLY A 49 1.22 12.90 -15.61
C GLY A 49 1.68 11.53 -15.10
N SER A 50 1.35 11.13 -13.87
CA SER A 50 1.76 9.85 -13.27
C SER A 50 0.82 9.41 -12.14
N TYR A 51 0.98 8.20 -11.63
CA TYR A 51 0.27 7.71 -10.46
C TYR A 51 1.27 7.41 -9.35
N LEU A 52 1.03 7.98 -8.16
CA LEU A 52 1.75 7.61 -6.94
C LEU A 52 1.01 6.44 -6.30
N HIS A 53 1.75 5.38 -6.00
CA HIS A 53 1.25 4.21 -5.29
C HIS A 53 1.96 4.11 -3.94
N GLU A 54 1.19 4.07 -2.87
CA GLU A 54 1.64 3.84 -1.51
C GLU A 54 1.27 2.41 -1.13
N ILE A 55 2.24 1.62 -0.69
CA ILE A 55 2.00 0.25 -0.22
C ILE A 55 2.13 0.18 1.30
N GLU A 56 1.18 -0.52 1.90
CA GLU A 56 1.21 -0.88 3.31
C GLU A 56 1.02 -2.39 3.41
N MET A 57 2.03 -3.11 3.89
CA MET A 57 2.02 -4.55 3.93
C MET A 57 2.31 -5.06 5.35
N ASN A 58 1.50 -6.01 5.79
CA ASN A 58 1.62 -6.66 7.08
C ASN A 58 1.87 -8.15 6.86
N VAL A 59 3.06 -8.60 7.23
CA VAL A 59 3.52 -9.99 7.08
C VAL A 59 3.56 -10.62 8.47
N LYS A 60 2.76 -11.67 8.69
CA LYS A 60 2.67 -12.34 9.99
C LYS A 60 3.09 -13.80 9.85
N PRO A 61 4.05 -14.28 10.65
CA PRO A 61 4.39 -15.68 10.64
C PRO A 61 3.24 -16.55 11.15
N ILE A 62 3.14 -17.77 10.65
CA ILE A 62 2.18 -18.78 11.11
C ILE A 62 2.84 -19.63 12.21
N GLY A 63 2.26 -19.60 13.41
CA GLY A 63 2.75 -20.32 14.58
C GLY A 63 3.23 -19.39 15.69
N ASP A 64 3.61 -19.99 16.83
CA ASP A 64 3.80 -19.25 18.09
C ASP A 64 5.26 -18.79 18.33
N ASP A 65 6.24 -19.23 17.52
CA ASP A 65 7.68 -19.04 17.80
C ASP A 65 8.48 -18.53 16.57
N TYR A 66 8.36 -17.24 16.23
CA TYR A 66 9.25 -16.58 15.26
C TYR A 66 10.07 -15.48 15.93
N SER A 67 11.33 -15.79 16.22
CA SER A 67 12.36 -14.82 16.62
C SER A 67 13.33 -14.59 15.47
N PHE A 68 13.48 -13.32 15.07
CA PHE A 68 14.54 -12.91 14.16
C PHE A 68 15.81 -12.83 14.98
N GLU A 69 16.82 -13.62 14.66
CA GLU A 69 18.08 -13.60 15.40
C GLU A 69 18.94 -12.40 15.00
N ALA A 70 19.81 -11.96 15.91
CA ALA A 70 20.85 -11.01 15.55
C ALA A 70 21.67 -11.60 14.38
N THR A 71 21.79 -10.86 13.27
CA THR A 71 22.36 -11.23 11.96
C THR A 71 21.41 -11.82 10.92
N ASP A 72 20.13 -12.00 11.22
CA ASP A 72 19.15 -12.34 10.19
C ASP A 72 18.94 -11.15 9.24
N THR A 73 18.73 -11.46 7.97
CA THR A 73 18.22 -10.52 6.97
C THR A 73 16.82 -10.96 6.58
N PHE A 74 15.85 -10.05 6.70
CA PHE A 74 14.53 -10.21 6.09
C PHE A 74 14.50 -9.41 4.80
N SER A 75 13.98 -10.02 3.73
CA SER A 75 13.81 -9.31 2.47
C SER A 75 12.48 -9.66 1.82
N TYR A 76 11.95 -8.69 1.09
CA TYR A 76 10.77 -8.88 0.27
C TYR A 76 11.02 -8.42 -1.16
N HIS A 77 10.30 -9.04 -2.08
CA HIS A 77 10.21 -8.67 -3.48
C HIS A 77 8.73 -8.75 -3.88
N LEU A 78 8.13 -7.58 -4.08
CA LEU A 78 6.74 -7.42 -4.51
C LEU A 78 6.71 -7.09 -6.00
N GLU A 79 6.17 -8.00 -6.80
CA GLU A 79 5.95 -7.82 -8.23
C GLU A 79 4.47 -7.53 -8.51
N MET A 80 4.18 -6.38 -9.11
CA MET A 80 2.82 -5.91 -9.43
C MET A 80 2.60 -5.87 -10.94
N SER A 81 2.72 -7.03 -11.60
CA SER A 81 2.55 -7.20 -13.05
C SER A 81 3.24 -6.07 -13.85
N GLU A 82 2.48 -5.30 -14.64
CA GLU A 82 3.00 -4.26 -15.52
C GLU A 82 3.42 -2.96 -14.80
N LEU A 83 3.08 -2.80 -13.51
CA LEU A 83 3.44 -1.61 -12.73
C LEU A 83 4.88 -1.62 -12.24
N GLY A 84 5.46 -2.80 -12.08
CA GLY A 84 6.85 -2.97 -11.71
C GLY A 84 7.06 -3.69 -10.38
N ILE A 85 8.22 -3.40 -9.77
CA ILE A 85 8.79 -4.15 -8.66
C ILE A 85 9.13 -3.20 -7.52
N SER A 86 8.69 -3.54 -6.31
CA SER A 86 9.15 -2.97 -5.05
C SER A 86 9.92 -4.05 -4.27
N LYS A 87 11.05 -3.68 -3.65
CA LYS A 87 11.89 -4.62 -2.91
C LYS A 87 12.71 -3.92 -1.84
N GLN A 88 12.88 -4.59 -0.71
CA GLN A 88 13.72 -4.13 0.39
C GLN A 88 14.36 -5.31 1.11
N ALA A 89 15.46 -5.04 1.80
CA ALA A 89 16.05 -5.94 2.78
C ALA A 89 16.36 -5.15 4.05
N GLU A 90 16.11 -5.76 5.20
CA GLU A 90 16.44 -5.23 6.53
C GLU A 90 17.27 -6.26 7.28
N ASP A 91 18.39 -5.80 7.84
CA ASP A 91 19.26 -6.60 8.70
C ASP A 91 18.91 -6.34 10.17
N PHE A 92 18.81 -7.41 10.97
CA PHE A 92 18.54 -7.32 12.40
C PHE A 92 19.85 -7.33 13.21
N GLU A 93 20.13 -6.25 13.95
CA GLU A 93 21.32 -6.14 14.80
C GLU A 93 21.15 -6.82 16.18
N VAL A 94 19.91 -7.13 16.56
CA VAL A 94 19.54 -7.76 17.84
C VAL A 94 18.46 -8.82 17.59
N THR A 95 18.35 -9.79 18.49
CA THR A 95 17.24 -10.77 18.43
C THR A 95 15.91 -10.06 18.75
N VAL A 96 14.91 -10.21 17.88
CA VAL A 96 13.59 -9.60 18.02
C VAL A 96 12.50 -10.65 17.86
N ASP A 97 11.59 -10.74 18.84
CA ASP A 97 10.35 -11.51 18.72
C ASP A 97 9.36 -10.71 17.86
N VAL A 98 9.21 -11.08 16.59
CA VAL A 98 8.37 -10.37 15.64
C VAL A 98 7.07 -11.13 15.45
N ARG A 99 5.96 -10.53 15.88
CA ARG A 99 4.61 -11.07 15.66
C ARG A 99 4.02 -10.65 14.32
N ALA A 100 4.55 -9.59 13.74
CA ALA A 100 4.14 -8.98 12.49
C ALA A 100 5.26 -8.07 12.02
N TYR A 101 5.62 -8.18 10.74
CA TYR A 101 6.55 -7.28 10.09
C TYR A 101 5.75 -6.31 9.22
N HIS A 102 5.94 -5.01 9.46
CA HIS A 102 5.19 -3.95 8.80
C HIS A 102 6.08 -3.24 7.80
N ILE A 103 5.66 -3.25 6.54
CA ILE A 103 6.41 -2.71 5.42
C ILE A 103 5.62 -1.56 4.84
N THR A 104 6.28 -0.42 4.64
CA THR A 104 5.77 0.69 3.87
C THR A 104 6.76 1.04 2.77
N ASP A 105 6.24 1.25 1.56
CA ASP A 105 7.02 1.72 0.42
C ASP A 105 6.13 2.57 -0.50
N SER A 106 6.74 3.26 -1.45
CA SER A 106 6.00 3.99 -2.47
C SER A 106 6.74 3.99 -3.78
N PHE A 107 5.98 3.97 -4.87
CA PHE A 107 6.54 4.03 -6.22
C PHE A 107 5.61 4.83 -7.14
N THR A 108 6.15 5.28 -8.27
CA THR A 108 5.40 6.06 -9.25
C THR A 108 5.42 5.34 -10.59
N THR A 109 4.27 5.30 -11.25
CA THR A 109 4.14 4.72 -12.59
C THR A 109 3.37 5.65 -13.53
N GLU A 110 3.38 5.33 -14.83
CA GLU A 110 2.56 6.04 -15.83
C GLU A 110 1.13 5.46 -15.92
N GLN A 111 0.84 4.36 -15.21
CA GLN A 111 -0.41 3.61 -15.33
C GLN A 111 -1.16 3.56 -14.00
N PRO A 112 -2.50 3.60 -14.00
CA PRO A 112 -3.25 3.43 -12.77
C PRO A 112 -3.12 1.99 -12.25
N PHE A 113 -3.24 1.83 -10.93
CA PHE A 113 -3.37 0.53 -10.31
C PHE A 113 -4.77 -0.06 -10.55
N ASN A 114 -4.87 -1.38 -10.68
CA ASN A 114 -6.15 -2.06 -10.83
C ASN A 114 -6.15 -3.36 -10.00
N ALA A 115 -7.23 -3.58 -9.24
CA ALA A 115 -7.44 -4.79 -8.42
C ALA A 115 -7.35 -6.12 -9.18
N SER A 116 -7.51 -6.10 -10.51
CA SER A 116 -7.35 -7.28 -11.38
C SER A 116 -5.89 -7.61 -11.75
N GLN A 117 -4.94 -6.76 -11.40
CA GLN A 117 -3.51 -7.04 -11.61
C GLN A 117 -3.07 -8.21 -10.74
N SER A 118 -2.22 -9.07 -11.30
CA SER A 118 -1.58 -10.13 -10.54
C SER A 118 -0.48 -9.53 -9.69
N ILE A 119 -0.51 -9.85 -8.40
CA ILE A 119 0.50 -9.42 -7.44
C ILE A 119 1.13 -10.67 -6.84
N GLN A 120 2.45 -10.74 -6.92
CA GLN A 120 3.23 -11.81 -6.33
C GLN A 120 4.20 -11.23 -5.33
N LEU A 121 4.26 -11.82 -4.15
CA LEU A 121 5.18 -11.46 -3.09
C LEU A 121 6.13 -12.62 -2.84
N THR A 122 7.43 -12.37 -3.00
CA THR A 122 8.46 -13.28 -2.51
C THR A 122 9.00 -12.74 -1.19
N LEU A 123 8.97 -13.56 -0.16
CA LEU A 123 9.55 -13.30 1.15
C LEU A 123 10.77 -14.20 1.32
N THR A 124 11.89 -13.63 1.77
CA THR A 124 13.09 -14.40 2.10
C THR A 124 13.53 -14.02 3.51
N TRP A 125 13.68 -15.04 4.35
CA TRP A 125 14.18 -14.93 5.71
C TRP A 125 15.06 -16.15 6.02
N GLN A 126 16.26 -15.91 6.55
CA GLN A 126 17.28 -16.94 6.74
C GLN A 126 17.54 -17.74 5.44
N ASP A 127 17.37 -19.06 5.48
CA ASP A 127 17.48 -19.98 4.35
C ASP A 127 16.12 -20.32 3.70
N ARG A 128 15.04 -19.66 4.13
CA ARG A 128 13.68 -19.87 3.62
C ARG A 128 13.31 -18.82 2.59
N THR A 129 12.52 -19.25 1.62
CA THR A 129 11.94 -18.36 0.63
C THR A 129 10.55 -18.85 0.25
N ASP A 130 9.56 -18.01 0.48
CA ASP A 130 8.17 -18.25 0.14
C ASP A 130 7.74 -17.31 -0.96
N THR A 131 6.93 -17.81 -1.90
CA THR A 131 6.31 -17.00 -2.95
C THR A 131 4.81 -17.14 -2.84
N ILE A 132 4.14 -16.00 -2.70
CA ILE A 132 2.73 -15.90 -2.37
C ILE A 132 2.05 -15.09 -3.46
N ASP A 133 1.10 -15.71 -4.16
CA ASP A 133 0.19 -14.99 -5.03
C ASP A 133 -0.88 -14.29 -4.17
N LEU A 134 -0.96 -12.97 -4.26
CA LEU A 134 -1.90 -12.18 -3.49
C LEU A 134 -3.23 -12.05 -4.25
N THR A 135 -4.32 -12.19 -3.50
CA THR A 135 -5.68 -12.14 -4.03
C THR A 135 -6.40 -10.91 -3.50
N PRO A 136 -7.14 -10.16 -4.34
CA PRO A 136 -7.87 -8.98 -3.91
C PRO A 136 -8.97 -9.37 -2.93
N ILE A 137 -9.11 -8.61 -1.85
CA ILE A 137 -10.21 -8.73 -0.90
C ILE A 137 -11.40 -7.99 -1.50
N THR A 138 -12.42 -8.72 -1.93
CA THR A 138 -13.70 -8.13 -2.38
C THR A 138 -14.61 -7.89 -1.18
N GLU A 139 -14.96 -6.63 -0.91
CA GLU A 139 -16.03 -6.27 0.04
C GLU A 139 -17.43 -6.64 -0.46
#